data_AF-A0A0V7ZW40-F1
#
_entry.id   AF-A0A0V7ZW40-F1
#
_cell.length_a   1.000
_cell.length_b   1.000
_cell.length_c   1.000
_cell.angle_alpha   90.00
_cell.angle_beta   90.00
_cell.angle_gamma   90.00
#
_symmetry.space_group_name_H-M   'P 1'
#
loop_
_entity.id
_entity.type
_entity.pdbx_description
1 polymer ?
#
loop_
_entity_poly.entity_id
_entity_poly.type
_entity_poly.pdbx_seq_one_letter_code
_entity_poly.pdbx_strand_id
1 'polypeptide(L)'
;MYSLDINFLQDRPSHQKKSESSIKNTTSGGELIPLFVGLAVAICLPVFVGGAWYILSTQNNTLESEIAELEVENQQLETEIGDINKIKAETDKIKGENQALVTVFDQIRPWSAMLQDLRDRIPGRVQLENIEQTPPAETDGNKPNSAGAVKLSGYARSFNDVNDFLLSLQQSRLFKPSESRILSAELVDAPIPPEVSQAENSELIKLPKVVRYEIQSSLSDVPASELIRELEQKGTVGLVARIRSLQGTGILQK
;
A
#
# COMPACT_ATOMS: atom_id res chain seq x y z
N MET A 1 62.86 -21.94 12.49
CA MET A 1 63.41 -21.57 11.18
C MET A 1 64.61 -20.67 11.43
N TYR A 2 65.78 -21.09 10.94
CA TYR A 2 67.05 -20.35 10.87
C TYR A 2 66.82 -19.04 10.09
N SER A 3 67.52 -17.92 10.31
CA SER A 3 68.98 -17.79 10.33
C SER A 3 69.43 -16.58 11.17
N LEU A 4 70.44 -16.81 12.02
CA LEU A 4 71.44 -15.78 12.29
C LEU A 4 72.14 -15.46 10.98
N ASP A 5 72.30 -14.18 10.66
CA ASP A 5 73.39 -13.74 9.80
C ASP A 5 74.34 -12.88 10.62
N ILE A 6 75.55 -13.40 10.72
CA ILE A 6 76.70 -12.85 11.42
C ILE A 6 77.41 -12.05 10.34
N ASN A 7 77.67 -10.76 10.54
CA ASN A 7 78.78 -10.13 9.83
C ASN A 7 79.85 -9.70 10.80
N PHE A 8 81.03 -10.19 10.45
CA PHE A 8 82.23 -10.30 11.23
C PHE A 8 83.09 -9.05 11.03
N LEU A 9 84.10 -8.98 11.88
CA LEU A 9 85.37 -8.28 11.68
C LEU A 9 85.33 -6.77 11.97
N GLN A 10 86.26 -6.20 12.72
CA GLN A 10 87.30 -6.74 13.58
C GLN A 10 87.85 -5.52 14.29
N ASP A 11 88.00 -5.65 15.60
CA ASP A 11 88.73 -4.74 16.44
C ASP A 11 90.19 -4.62 15.93
N ARG A 12 90.70 -3.39 15.76
CA ARG A 12 92.13 -3.15 15.62
C ARG A 12 92.50 -1.74 16.09
N PRO A 13 93.46 -1.60 17.03
CA PRO A 13 94.04 -0.31 17.38
C PRO A 13 95.23 0.06 16.48
N SER A 14 95.39 1.37 16.28
CA SER A 14 96.59 2.16 15.95
C SER A 14 97.53 1.70 14.82
N HIS A 15 97.68 2.54 13.78
CA HIS A 15 98.98 3.12 13.36
C HIS A 15 98.80 4.30 12.37
N GLN A 16 99.65 5.32 12.56
CA GLN A 16 99.79 6.57 11.80
C GLN A 16 100.33 6.39 10.36
N LYS A 17 99.89 7.24 9.40
CA LYS A 17 100.78 8.15 8.61
C LYS A 17 100.03 9.04 7.60
N LYS A 18 100.09 10.35 7.87
CA LYS A 18 100.34 11.53 7.00
C LYS A 18 100.25 11.38 5.45
N SER A 19 99.42 12.23 4.81
CA SER A 19 99.84 13.19 3.77
C SER A 19 98.74 14.20 3.42
N GLU A 20 99.16 15.46 3.29
CA GLU A 20 98.38 16.67 3.00
C GLU A 20 97.70 16.67 1.62
N SER A 21 96.59 17.40 1.53
CA SER A 21 96.33 18.29 0.39
C SER A 21 95.54 19.50 0.88
N SER A 22 96.19 20.66 0.79
CA SER A 22 95.71 21.95 1.25
C SER A 22 94.69 22.52 0.25
N ILE A 23 93.56 23.01 0.75
CA ILE A 23 92.85 24.12 0.10
C ILE A 23 92.93 25.29 1.07
N LYS A 24 93.92 26.15 0.84
CA LYS A 24 93.99 27.51 1.38
C LYS A 24 92.74 28.26 0.93
N ASN A 25 91.92 28.71 1.87
CA ASN A 25 91.21 29.97 1.72
C ASN A 25 91.65 30.89 2.87
N THR A 26 92.26 31.98 2.46
CA THR A 26 92.83 33.03 3.31
C THR A 26 91.71 33.86 3.91
N THR A 27 91.54 33.84 5.23
CA THR A 27 90.82 34.90 5.93
C THR A 27 91.82 35.98 6.34
N SER A 28 91.93 36.99 5.48
CA SER A 28 92.48 38.29 5.85
C SER A 28 91.56 38.91 6.88
N GLY A 29 92.13 39.49 7.94
CA GLY A 29 91.38 40.28 8.91
C GLY A 29 90.65 41.44 8.21
N GLY A 30 89.38 41.60 8.53
CA GLY A 30 88.51 42.63 7.96
C GLY A 30 87.08 42.13 7.78
N GLU A 31 86.19 42.62 8.66
CA GLU A 31 84.73 42.45 8.68
C GLU A 31 84.19 41.03 8.99
N LEU A 32 83.65 40.88 10.21
CA LEU A 32 82.84 39.73 10.68
C LEU A 32 81.50 39.57 9.92
N ILE A 33 81.25 40.38 8.90
CA ILE A 33 80.01 40.45 8.12
C ILE A 33 79.64 39.10 7.47
N PRO A 34 80.53 38.32 6.81
CA PRO A 34 80.12 37.07 6.16
C PRO A 34 79.81 35.94 7.16
N LEU A 35 80.37 35.98 8.38
CA LEU A 35 80.05 35.02 9.45
C LEU A 35 78.64 35.28 10.01
N PHE A 36 78.30 36.55 10.29
CA PHE A 36 76.97 36.93 10.74
C PHE A 36 75.91 36.73 9.65
N VAL A 37 76.24 36.99 8.39
CA VAL A 37 75.36 36.70 7.24
C VAL A 37 75.14 35.20 7.09
N GLY A 38 76.19 34.37 7.22
CA GLY A 38 76.07 32.92 7.18
C GLY A 38 75.19 32.36 8.31
N LEU A 39 75.35 32.86 9.54
CA LEU A 39 74.54 32.46 10.69
C LEU A 39 73.08 32.93 10.57
N ALA A 40 72.87 34.14 10.06
CA ALA A 40 71.52 34.65 9.77
C ALA A 40 70.81 33.79 8.72
N VAL A 41 71.49 33.40 7.64
CA VAL A 41 70.94 32.50 6.62
C VAL A 41 70.67 31.11 7.19
N ALA A 42 71.57 30.58 8.02
CA ALA A 42 71.43 29.26 8.64
C ALA A 42 70.23 29.14 9.58
N ILE A 43 69.80 30.24 10.22
CA ILE A 43 68.60 30.28 11.07
C ILE A 43 67.36 30.63 10.24
N CYS A 44 67.49 31.56 9.30
CA CYS A 44 66.34 32.06 8.54
C CYS A 44 65.75 30.99 7.61
N LEU A 45 66.58 30.19 6.94
CA LEU A 45 66.11 29.10 6.06
C LEU A 45 65.25 28.05 6.77
N PRO A 46 65.68 27.42 7.89
CA PRO A 46 64.86 26.42 8.58
C PRO A 46 63.62 27.03 9.24
N VAL A 47 63.68 28.27 9.71
CA VAL A 47 62.49 28.97 10.22
C VAL A 47 61.47 29.21 9.09
N PHE A 48 61.92 29.60 7.90
CA PHE A 48 61.04 29.79 6.75
C PHE A 48 60.44 28.46 6.25
N VAL A 49 61.26 27.41 6.12
CA VAL A 49 60.79 26.09 5.72
C VAL A 49 59.86 25.47 6.77
N GLY A 50 60.21 25.59 8.06
CA GLY A 50 59.37 25.14 9.17
C GLY A 50 58.05 25.92 9.27
N GLY A 51 58.09 27.24 9.06
CA GLY A 51 56.90 28.08 9.00
C GLY A 51 56.01 27.74 7.80
N ALA A 52 56.59 27.54 6.62
CA ALA A 52 55.87 27.12 5.43
C ALA A 52 55.25 25.73 5.60
N TRP A 53 55.99 24.78 6.20
CA TRP A 53 55.50 23.44 6.50
C TRP A 53 54.39 23.45 7.56
N TYR A 54 54.53 24.29 8.59
CA TYR A 54 53.49 24.48 9.60
C TYR A 54 52.20 25.03 8.98
N ILE A 55 52.28 26.06 8.14
CA ILE A 55 51.12 26.61 7.43
C ILE A 55 50.47 25.55 6.54
N LEU A 56 51.26 24.78 5.79
CA LEU A 56 50.76 23.73 4.91
C LEU A 56 50.12 22.58 5.71
N SER A 57 50.73 22.20 6.83
CA SER A 57 50.19 21.18 7.74
C SER A 57 48.89 21.62 8.39
N THR A 58 48.75 22.89 8.76
CA THR A 58 47.49 23.41 9.32
C THR A 58 46.36 23.38 8.30
N GLN A 59 46.65 23.69 7.03
CA GLN A 59 45.67 23.60 5.95
C GLN A 59 45.29 22.15 5.65
N ASN A 60 46.26 21.22 5.63
CA ASN A 60 45.96 19.80 5.49
C ASN A 60 45.03 19.30 6.60
N ASN A 61 45.26 19.69 7.85
CA ASN A 61 44.38 19.32 8.96
C ASN A 61 42.96 19.91 8.83
N THR A 62 42.81 21.13 8.31
CA THR A 62 41.48 21.71 8.07
C THR A 62 40.73 21.00 6.96
N LEU A 63 41.41 20.66 5.86
CA LEU A 63 40.80 19.89 4.77
C LEU A 63 40.43 18.47 5.23
N GLU A 64 41.26 17.83 6.05
CA GLU A 64 40.97 16.50 6.61
C GLU A 64 39.76 16.53 7.55
N SER A 65 39.59 17.62 8.32
CA SER A 65 38.39 17.86 9.14
C SER A 65 37.14 18.08 8.28
N GLU A 66 37.25 18.85 7.20
CA GLU A 66 36.12 19.14 6.29
C GLU A 66 35.69 17.87 5.54
N ILE A 67 36.65 17.04 5.09
CA ILE A 67 36.39 15.71 4.53
C ILE A 67 35.68 14.80 5.54
N ALA A 68 36.14 14.78 6.80
CA ALA A 68 35.50 13.97 7.84
C ALA A 68 34.07 14.45 8.15
N GLU A 69 33.81 15.76 8.12
CA GLU A 69 32.47 16.32 8.29
C GLU A 69 31.55 15.97 7.11
N LEU A 70 32.04 16.13 5.87
CA LEU A 70 31.35 15.72 4.64
C LEU A 70 31.05 14.21 4.61
N GLU A 71 31.95 13.37 5.13
CA GLU A 71 31.73 11.91 5.24
C GLU A 71 30.60 11.61 6.24
N VAL A 72 30.56 12.29 7.38
CA VAL A 72 29.48 12.17 8.37
C VAL A 72 28.15 12.64 7.80
N GLU A 73 28.13 13.76 7.07
CA GLU A 73 26.94 14.27 6.41
C GLU A 73 26.43 13.28 5.35
N ASN A 74 27.32 12.71 4.52
CA ASN A 74 26.95 11.67 3.56
C ASN A 74 26.39 10.42 4.26
N GLN A 75 26.97 9.97 5.38
CA GLN A 75 26.42 8.83 6.14
C GLN A 75 25.04 9.12 6.73
N GLN A 76 24.78 10.37 7.17
CA GLN A 76 23.46 10.78 7.63
C GLN A 76 22.44 10.80 6.49
N LEU A 77 22.80 11.36 5.33
CA LEU A 77 21.94 11.36 4.14
C LEU A 77 21.66 9.92 3.66
N GLU A 78 22.65 9.03 3.67
CA GLU A 78 22.46 7.62 3.29
C GLU A 78 21.51 6.90 4.27
N THR A 79 21.59 7.23 5.56
CA THR A 79 20.65 6.74 6.58
C THR A 79 19.23 7.27 6.33
N GLU A 80 19.10 8.56 6.03
CA GLU A 80 17.81 9.18 5.72
C GLU A 80 17.18 8.62 4.43
N ILE A 81 17.99 8.33 3.40
CA ILE A 81 17.55 7.63 2.18
C ILE A 81 17.09 6.20 2.53
N GLY A 82 17.82 5.50 3.40
CA GLY A 82 17.45 4.19 3.91
C GLY A 82 16.10 4.19 4.62
N ASP A 83 15.87 5.18 5.50
CA ASP A 83 14.61 5.38 6.21
C ASP A 83 13.46 5.72 5.26
N ILE A 84 13.69 6.58 4.26
CA ILE A 84 12.70 6.89 3.22
C ILE A 84 12.31 5.62 2.44
N ASN A 85 13.27 4.79 2.07
CA ASN A 85 13.00 3.53 1.36
C ASN A 85 12.22 2.55 2.22
N LYS A 86 12.53 2.47 3.51
CA LYS A 86 11.77 1.66 4.48
C LYS A 86 10.34 2.17 4.65
N ILE A 87 10.14 3.47 4.80
CA ILE A 87 8.81 4.11 4.89
C ILE A 87 8.01 3.85 3.60
N LYS A 88 8.63 3.94 2.43
CA LYS A 88 7.97 3.61 1.15
C LYS A 88 7.54 2.15 1.11
N ALA A 89 8.42 1.22 1.49
CA ALA A 89 8.08 -0.21 1.53
C ALA A 89 6.94 -0.51 2.53
N GLU A 90 6.95 0.12 3.70
CA GLU A 90 5.85 0.02 4.68
C GLU A 90 4.55 0.62 4.13
N THR A 91 4.62 1.75 3.42
CA THR A 91 3.46 2.40 2.78
C THR A 91 2.86 1.51 1.69
N ASP A 92 3.69 0.91 0.83
CA ASP A 92 3.25 0.01 -0.22
C ASP A 92 2.60 -1.26 0.35
N LYS A 93 3.17 -1.80 1.44
CA LYS A 93 2.59 -2.93 2.17
C LYS A 93 1.21 -2.57 2.75
N ILE A 94 1.11 -1.44 3.46
CA ILE A 94 -0.16 -0.97 4.05
C ILE A 94 -1.20 -0.69 2.95
N LYS A 95 -0.77 -0.14 1.80
CA LYS A 95 -1.66 0.06 0.65
C LYS A 95 -2.16 -1.27 0.10
N GLY A 96 -1.31 -2.27 -0.02
CA GLY A 96 -1.69 -3.63 -0.43
C GLY A 96 -2.68 -4.29 0.54
N GLU A 97 -2.42 -4.18 1.85
CA GLU A 97 -3.34 -4.68 2.89
C GLU A 97 -4.70 -3.98 2.83
N ASN A 98 -4.71 -2.66 2.64
CA ASN A 98 -5.95 -1.89 2.48
C ASN A 98 -6.69 -2.23 1.18
N GLN A 99 -5.98 -2.48 0.08
CA GLN A 99 -6.57 -2.93 -1.17
C GLN A 99 -7.31 -4.27 -0.98
N ALA A 100 -6.73 -5.19 -0.20
CA ALA A 100 -7.38 -6.45 0.12
C ALA A 100 -8.68 -6.25 0.94
N LEU A 101 -8.69 -5.30 1.88
CA LEU A 101 -9.91 -4.93 2.61
C LEU A 101 -10.98 -4.32 1.69
N VAL A 102 -10.57 -3.48 0.74
CA VAL A 102 -11.47 -2.91 -0.27
C VAL A 102 -12.13 -4.00 -1.10
N THR A 103 -11.39 -5.03 -1.53
CA THR A 103 -11.95 -6.16 -2.28
C THR A 103 -13.03 -6.90 -1.47
N VAL A 104 -12.83 -7.09 -0.17
CA VAL A 104 -13.86 -7.70 0.70
C VAL A 104 -15.11 -6.83 0.77
N PHE A 105 -14.96 -5.49 0.83
CA PHE A 105 -16.11 -4.59 0.88
C PHE A 105 -16.85 -4.45 -0.46
N ASP A 106 -16.16 -4.53 -1.59
CA ASP A 106 -16.81 -4.61 -2.91
C ASP A 106 -17.56 -5.93 -3.09
N GLN A 107 -17.11 -7.01 -2.45
CA GLN A 107 -17.75 -8.31 -2.49
C GLN A 107 -19.01 -8.40 -1.62
N ILE A 108 -19.11 -7.61 -0.53
CA ILE A 108 -20.29 -7.60 0.34
C ILE A 108 -21.36 -6.68 -0.25
N ARG A 109 -22.32 -7.27 -0.96
CA ARG A 109 -23.55 -6.57 -1.38
C ARG A 109 -24.44 -6.26 -0.17
N PRO A 110 -24.90 -5.02 0.02
CA PRO A 110 -25.74 -4.67 1.16
C PRO A 110 -27.18 -5.18 0.96
N TRP A 111 -27.59 -6.14 1.79
CA TRP A 111 -28.97 -6.63 1.86
C TRP A 111 -30.00 -5.53 2.09
N SER A 112 -29.65 -4.49 2.86
CA SER A 112 -30.54 -3.34 3.09
C SER A 112 -30.93 -2.65 1.79
N ALA A 113 -29.97 -2.42 0.88
CA ALA A 113 -30.27 -1.80 -0.41
C ALA A 113 -31.14 -2.70 -1.28
N MET A 114 -30.85 -4.00 -1.28
CA MET A 114 -31.60 -4.98 -2.06
C MET A 114 -33.04 -5.11 -1.57
N LEU A 115 -33.25 -5.22 -0.26
CA LEU A 115 -34.58 -5.30 0.34
C LEU A 115 -35.37 -4.01 0.12
N GLN A 116 -34.73 -2.85 0.23
CA GLN A 116 -35.37 -1.57 -0.04
C GLN A 116 -35.75 -1.44 -1.52
N ASP A 117 -34.86 -1.80 -2.44
CA ASP A 117 -35.14 -1.77 -3.87
C ASP A 117 -36.24 -2.76 -4.25
N LEU A 118 -36.23 -3.94 -3.65
CA LEU A 118 -37.28 -4.93 -3.80
C LEU A 118 -38.63 -4.40 -3.28
N ARG A 119 -38.65 -3.84 -2.07
CA ARG A 119 -39.85 -3.25 -1.47
C ARG A 119 -40.45 -2.15 -2.33
N ASP A 120 -39.62 -1.26 -2.89
CA ASP A 120 -40.09 -0.17 -3.73
C ASP A 120 -40.62 -0.64 -5.10
N ARG A 121 -40.30 -1.88 -5.51
CA ARG A 121 -40.66 -2.47 -6.81
C ARG A 121 -41.75 -3.52 -6.74
N ILE A 122 -42.04 -4.09 -5.56
CA ILE A 122 -43.14 -5.05 -5.39
C ILE A 122 -44.47 -4.37 -5.75
N PRO A 123 -45.21 -4.87 -6.76
CA PRO A 123 -46.55 -4.38 -7.04
C PRO A 123 -47.47 -4.67 -5.86
N GLY A 124 -48.40 -3.76 -5.53
CA GLY A 124 -49.30 -3.93 -4.37
C GLY A 124 -50.26 -5.15 -4.41
N ARG A 125 -50.21 -5.96 -5.47
CA ARG A 125 -51.00 -7.19 -5.65
C ARG A 125 -50.15 -8.46 -5.51
N VAL A 126 -48.88 -8.31 -5.18
CA VAL A 126 -47.90 -9.37 -5.03
C VAL A 126 -47.45 -9.38 -3.57
N GLN A 127 -47.47 -10.55 -2.96
CA GLN A 127 -46.99 -10.80 -1.60
C GLN A 127 -45.74 -11.66 -1.68
N LEU A 128 -44.69 -11.20 -1.00
CA LEU A 128 -43.46 -11.95 -0.86
C LEU A 128 -43.51 -12.80 0.42
N GLU A 129 -43.16 -14.07 0.31
CA GLU A 129 -43.12 -15.03 1.41
C GLU A 129 -41.67 -15.28 1.86
N ASN A 130 -40.78 -15.56 0.90
CA ASN A 130 -39.41 -15.94 1.19
C ASN A 130 -38.42 -15.33 0.19
N ILE A 131 -37.22 -15.05 0.68
CA ILE A 131 -36.09 -14.54 -0.09
C ILE A 131 -34.87 -15.39 0.26
N GLU A 132 -34.38 -16.15 -0.72
CA GLU A 132 -33.20 -17.01 -0.56
C GLU A 132 -32.08 -16.51 -1.45
N GLN A 133 -30.90 -16.30 -0.88
CA GLN A 133 -29.69 -16.03 -1.67
C GLN A 133 -28.92 -17.33 -1.86
N THR A 134 -28.74 -17.70 -3.11
CA THR A 134 -27.77 -18.72 -3.50
C THR A 134 -26.41 -18.05 -3.71
N PRO A 135 -25.33 -18.58 -3.10
CA PRO A 135 -23.98 -18.08 -3.33
C PRO A 135 -23.65 -18.19 -4.83
N PRO A 136 -22.77 -17.31 -5.35
CA PRO A 136 -22.31 -17.43 -6.73
C PRO A 136 -21.73 -18.83 -6.94
N ALA A 137 -22.07 -19.46 -8.06
CA ALA A 137 -21.38 -20.67 -8.49
C ALA A 137 -19.89 -20.34 -8.56
N GLU A 138 -19.04 -21.20 -7.99
CA GLU A 138 -17.60 -21.01 -7.93
C GLU A 138 -17.07 -20.68 -9.33
N THR A 139 -16.78 -19.40 -9.58
CA THR A 139 -16.13 -18.98 -10.80
C THR A 139 -14.66 -19.28 -10.67
N ASP A 140 -14.12 -20.07 -11.60
CA ASP A 140 -12.69 -20.18 -11.92
C ASP A 140 -12.00 -18.81 -11.76
N GLY A 141 -11.31 -18.63 -10.63
CA GLY A 141 -10.17 -17.74 -10.35
C GLY A 141 -10.10 -16.29 -10.85
N ASN A 142 -11.05 -15.74 -11.61
CA ASN A 142 -10.79 -14.54 -12.42
C ASN A 142 -11.97 -13.57 -12.59
N LYS A 143 -13.03 -13.67 -11.77
CA LYS A 143 -14.07 -12.63 -11.70
C LYS A 143 -14.20 -12.10 -10.26
N PRO A 144 -13.64 -10.92 -9.95
CA PRO A 144 -13.69 -10.36 -8.60
C PRO A 144 -15.12 -9.99 -8.13
N ASN A 145 -16.13 -10.04 -9.01
CA ASN A 145 -17.50 -9.63 -8.72
C ASN A 145 -18.56 -10.67 -9.15
N SER A 146 -18.33 -11.96 -8.93
CA SER A 146 -19.37 -12.98 -9.22
C SER A 146 -20.55 -12.79 -8.28
N ALA A 147 -21.60 -12.16 -8.80
CA ALA A 147 -22.81 -11.89 -8.06
C ALA A 147 -23.62 -13.20 -7.94
N GLY A 148 -24.04 -13.54 -6.72
CA GLY A 148 -24.92 -14.69 -6.48
C GLY A 148 -26.28 -14.56 -7.19
N ALA A 149 -27.14 -15.54 -7.01
CA ALA A 149 -28.54 -15.43 -7.43
C ALA A 149 -29.46 -15.33 -6.21
N VAL A 150 -30.56 -14.59 -6.37
CA VAL A 150 -31.65 -14.46 -5.39
C VAL A 150 -32.86 -15.18 -5.95
N LYS A 151 -33.51 -15.95 -5.07
CA LYS A 151 -34.76 -16.65 -5.34
C LYS A 151 -35.85 -16.04 -4.46
N LEU A 152 -36.94 -15.64 -5.09
CA LEU A 152 -38.06 -14.94 -4.49
C LEU A 152 -39.29 -15.82 -4.64
N SER A 153 -39.92 -16.21 -3.53
CA SER A 153 -41.18 -16.95 -3.57
C SER A 153 -42.28 -16.22 -2.85
N GLY A 154 -43.52 -16.41 -3.30
CA GLY A 154 -44.68 -15.73 -2.74
C GLY A 154 -45.97 -16.02 -3.50
N TYR A 155 -46.95 -15.13 -3.30
CA TYR A 155 -48.29 -15.24 -3.86
C TYR A 155 -48.68 -13.97 -4.63
N ALA A 156 -49.32 -14.13 -5.78
CA ALA A 156 -49.85 -13.04 -6.58
C ALA A 156 -51.32 -13.28 -6.90
N ARG A 157 -52.07 -12.21 -7.18
CA ARG A 157 -53.49 -12.34 -7.58
C ARG A 157 -53.69 -12.94 -8.96
N SER A 158 -52.75 -12.75 -9.87
CA SER A 158 -52.82 -13.27 -11.24
C SER A 158 -51.44 -13.53 -11.83
N PHE A 159 -51.39 -14.31 -12.92
CA PHE A 159 -50.15 -14.53 -13.69
C PHE A 159 -49.60 -13.23 -14.28
N ASN A 160 -50.47 -12.26 -14.60
CA ASN A 160 -50.06 -10.95 -15.08
C ASN A 160 -49.30 -10.17 -13.99
N ASP A 161 -49.75 -10.24 -12.74
CA ASP A 161 -49.07 -9.56 -11.64
C ASP A 161 -47.66 -10.17 -11.38
N VAL A 162 -47.48 -11.48 -11.61
CA VAL A 162 -46.15 -12.14 -11.57
C VAL A 162 -45.25 -11.63 -12.69
N ASN A 163 -45.80 -11.49 -13.90
CA ASN A 163 -45.06 -10.94 -15.04
C ASN A 163 -44.67 -9.47 -14.82
N ASP A 164 -45.60 -8.65 -14.32
CA ASP A 164 -45.33 -7.24 -13.99
C ASP A 164 -44.25 -7.12 -12.91
N PHE A 165 -44.26 -8.02 -11.92
CA PHE A 165 -43.20 -8.09 -10.93
C PHE A 165 -41.85 -8.46 -11.55
N LEU A 166 -41.79 -9.45 -12.45
CA LEU A 166 -40.57 -9.78 -13.19
C LEU A 166 -40.03 -8.58 -13.97
N LEU A 167 -40.90 -7.87 -14.69
CA LEU A 167 -40.51 -6.66 -15.45
C LEU A 167 -39.99 -5.55 -14.53
N SER A 168 -40.60 -5.38 -13.35
CA SER A 168 -40.15 -4.39 -12.37
C SER A 168 -38.75 -4.72 -11.81
N LEU A 169 -38.44 -6.01 -11.64
CA LEU A 169 -37.13 -6.50 -11.21
C LEU A 169 -36.08 -6.29 -12.30
N GLN A 170 -36.44 -6.54 -13.56
CA GLN A 170 -35.56 -6.31 -14.72
C GLN A 170 -35.18 -4.84 -14.90
N GLN A 171 -35.96 -3.90 -14.35
CA GLN A 171 -35.63 -2.47 -14.37
C GLN A 171 -34.70 -2.04 -13.21
N SER A 172 -34.31 -2.95 -12.33
CA SER A 172 -33.37 -2.64 -11.24
C SER A 172 -31.94 -2.57 -11.74
N ARG A 173 -31.16 -1.65 -11.15
CA ARG A 173 -29.70 -1.59 -11.33
C ARG A 173 -28.95 -2.56 -10.42
N LEU A 174 -29.62 -3.08 -9.39
CA LEU A 174 -29.07 -4.04 -8.43
C LEU A 174 -29.20 -5.49 -8.92
N PHE A 175 -30.13 -5.75 -9.84
CA PHE A 175 -30.39 -7.06 -10.44
C PHE A 175 -30.03 -7.07 -11.93
N LYS A 176 -29.70 -8.24 -12.47
CA LYS A 176 -29.45 -8.41 -13.90
C LYS A 176 -30.76 -8.65 -14.65
N PRO A 177 -31.10 -7.82 -15.65
CA PRO A 177 -32.32 -8.01 -16.44
C PRO A 177 -32.31 -9.33 -17.20
N SER A 178 -31.16 -9.68 -17.79
CA SER A 178 -30.97 -10.86 -18.65
C SER A 178 -31.00 -12.20 -17.90
N GLU A 179 -30.79 -12.17 -16.58
CA GLU A 179 -30.72 -13.37 -15.73
C GLU A 179 -31.91 -13.47 -14.77
N SER A 180 -32.95 -12.64 -14.98
CA SER A 180 -34.20 -12.68 -14.21
C SER A 180 -35.24 -13.53 -14.93
N ARG A 181 -35.74 -14.59 -14.27
CA ARG A 181 -36.70 -15.56 -14.85
C ARG A 181 -37.70 -16.08 -13.82
N ILE A 182 -38.88 -16.44 -14.28
CA ILE A 182 -39.89 -17.18 -13.49
C ILE A 182 -39.52 -18.67 -13.55
N LEU A 183 -39.33 -19.30 -12.40
CA LEU A 183 -39.08 -20.74 -12.26
C LEU A 183 -40.38 -21.54 -12.25
N SER A 184 -41.35 -21.09 -11.44
CA SER A 184 -42.67 -21.70 -11.34
C SER A 184 -43.74 -20.64 -11.11
N ALA A 185 -44.93 -20.88 -11.64
CA ALA A 185 -46.14 -20.11 -11.39
C ALA A 185 -47.34 -21.06 -11.46
N GLU A 186 -47.98 -21.32 -10.33
CA GLU A 186 -49.07 -22.31 -10.21
C GLU A 186 -50.27 -21.72 -9.48
N LEU A 187 -51.47 -22.08 -9.93
CA LEU A 187 -52.72 -21.57 -9.38
C LEU A 187 -53.18 -22.45 -8.22
N VAL A 188 -53.08 -21.93 -7.00
CA VAL A 188 -53.36 -22.61 -5.73
C VAL A 188 -54.44 -21.87 -4.94
N ASP A 189 -55.03 -22.53 -3.95
CA ASP A 189 -55.97 -21.86 -3.04
C ASP A 189 -55.20 -20.91 -2.10
N ALA A 190 -55.81 -19.76 -1.78
CA ALA A 190 -55.17 -18.76 -0.93
C ALA A 190 -54.81 -19.32 0.46
N PRO A 191 -53.61 -19.01 1.00
CA PRO A 191 -53.25 -19.43 2.35
C PRO A 191 -54.16 -18.75 3.39
N ILE A 192 -54.64 -19.52 4.36
CA ILE A 192 -55.50 -19.03 5.44
C ILE A 192 -54.60 -18.55 6.59
N PRO A 193 -54.80 -17.34 7.14
CA PRO A 193 -54.08 -16.90 8.32
C PRO A 193 -54.38 -17.83 9.52
N PRO A 194 -53.38 -18.15 10.36
CA PRO A 194 -53.54 -19.12 11.45
C PRO A 194 -54.58 -18.71 12.51
N GLU A 195 -54.95 -17.42 12.59
CA GLU A 195 -55.99 -16.92 13.50
C GLU A 195 -57.42 -17.27 13.06
N VAL A 196 -57.64 -17.66 11.81
CA VAL A 196 -58.99 -17.91 11.23
C VAL A 196 -59.29 -19.41 11.09
N SER A 197 -58.39 -20.28 11.54
CA SER A 197 -58.43 -21.73 11.28
C SER A 197 -59.38 -22.54 12.17
N GLN A 198 -60.21 -21.91 13.03
CA GLN A 198 -61.04 -22.62 14.03
C GLN A 198 -62.56 -22.61 13.76
N ALA A 199 -63.03 -22.31 12.55
CA ALA A 199 -64.44 -22.48 12.21
C ALA A 199 -64.70 -23.91 11.69
N GLU A 200 -64.89 -24.86 12.61
CA GLU A 200 -65.21 -26.28 12.37
C GLU A 200 -66.55 -26.52 11.62
N ASN A 201 -67.29 -25.47 11.26
CA ASN A 201 -68.53 -25.55 10.48
C ASN A 201 -68.62 -24.38 9.50
N SER A 202 -67.98 -24.49 8.35
CA SER A 202 -68.24 -23.60 7.23
C SER A 202 -68.38 -24.45 5.97
N GLU A 203 -69.60 -24.46 5.44
CA GLU A 203 -69.95 -24.88 4.09
C GLU A 203 -68.87 -24.47 3.08
N LEU A 204 -68.74 -25.20 1.96
CA LEU A 204 -67.75 -25.00 0.88
C LEU A 204 -67.57 -23.52 0.45
N ILE A 205 -66.88 -22.71 1.24
CA ILE A 205 -66.40 -21.40 0.84
C ILE A 205 -65.23 -21.71 -0.07
N LYS A 206 -65.43 -21.63 -1.38
CA LYS A 206 -64.33 -21.72 -2.34
C LYS A 206 -63.42 -20.53 -2.10
N LEU A 207 -62.21 -20.79 -1.60
CA LEU A 207 -61.21 -19.75 -1.45
C LEU A 207 -60.88 -19.17 -2.83
N PRO A 208 -60.57 -17.87 -2.89
CA PRO A 208 -60.06 -17.29 -4.13
C PRO A 208 -58.74 -18.00 -4.49
N LYS A 209 -58.65 -18.39 -5.75
CA LYS A 209 -57.43 -18.94 -6.33
C LYS A 209 -56.40 -17.82 -6.49
N VAL A 210 -55.18 -18.06 -6.01
CA VAL A 210 -54.01 -17.18 -6.12
C VAL A 210 -52.91 -17.91 -6.88
N VAL A 211 -51.96 -17.18 -7.43
CA VAL A 211 -50.82 -17.76 -8.13
C VAL A 211 -49.64 -17.80 -7.16
N ARG A 212 -49.18 -19.00 -6.80
CA ARG A 212 -47.90 -19.19 -6.12
C ARG A 212 -46.79 -19.08 -7.16
N TYR A 213 -45.81 -18.23 -6.90
CA TYR A 213 -44.72 -17.99 -7.84
C TYR A 213 -43.35 -18.22 -7.19
N GLU A 214 -42.38 -18.55 -8.04
CA GLU A 214 -40.97 -18.57 -7.71
C GLU A 214 -40.21 -17.86 -8.85
N ILE A 215 -39.49 -16.78 -8.51
CA ILE A 215 -38.69 -15.99 -9.44
C ILE A 215 -37.23 -16.08 -9.02
N GLN A 216 -36.35 -16.32 -9.98
CA GLN A 216 -34.91 -16.27 -9.79
C GLN A 216 -34.35 -15.04 -10.51
N SER A 217 -33.46 -14.32 -9.86
CA SER A 217 -32.74 -13.19 -10.44
C SER A 217 -31.29 -13.18 -9.97
N SER A 218 -30.35 -12.99 -10.89
CA SER A 218 -28.95 -12.77 -10.51
C SER A 218 -28.71 -11.33 -10.10
N LEU A 219 -27.81 -11.14 -9.13
CA LEU A 219 -27.35 -9.82 -8.76
C LEU A 219 -26.52 -9.19 -9.91
N SER A 220 -26.47 -7.86 -9.95
CA SER A 220 -25.59 -7.11 -10.86
C SER A 220 -24.12 -7.37 -10.55
N ASP A 221 -23.24 -7.33 -11.56
CA ASP A 221 -21.78 -7.42 -11.40
C ASP A 221 -21.11 -6.04 -11.21
N VAL A 222 -21.90 -4.96 -11.30
CA VAL A 222 -21.41 -3.56 -11.23
C VAL A 222 -20.93 -3.25 -9.81
N PRO A 223 -19.67 -2.82 -9.60
CA PRO A 223 -19.11 -2.64 -8.26
C PRO A 223 -19.90 -1.62 -7.43
N ALA A 224 -19.87 -1.77 -6.09
CA ALA A 224 -20.64 -0.90 -5.19
C ALA A 224 -20.19 0.58 -5.27
N SER A 225 -18.93 0.81 -5.63
CA SER A 225 -18.33 2.12 -5.90
C SER A 225 -19.03 2.89 -7.03
N GLU A 226 -19.59 2.21 -8.03
CA GLU A 226 -20.33 2.84 -9.13
C GLU A 226 -21.81 3.09 -8.77
N LEU A 227 -22.33 2.36 -7.78
CA LEU A 227 -23.74 2.41 -7.35
C LEU A 227 -23.97 3.30 -6.12
N ILE A 228 -23.01 4.17 -5.76
CA ILE A 228 -23.05 4.97 -4.53
C ILE A 228 -24.38 5.75 -4.40
N ARG A 229 -24.82 6.44 -5.46
CA ARG A 229 -26.06 7.25 -5.43
C ARG A 229 -27.29 6.41 -5.13
N GLU A 230 -27.38 5.22 -5.73
CA GLU A 230 -28.46 4.26 -5.57
C GLU A 230 -28.41 3.65 -4.17
N LEU A 231 -27.23 3.31 -3.67
CA LEU A 231 -27.04 2.80 -2.31
C LEU A 231 -27.41 3.84 -1.24
N GLU A 232 -27.16 5.13 -1.48
CA GLU A 232 -27.61 6.24 -0.62
C GLU A 232 -29.12 6.38 -0.59
N GLN A 233 -29.73 6.44 -1.78
CA GLN A 233 -31.19 6.58 -1.91
C GLN A 233 -31.92 5.39 -1.27
N LYS A 234 -31.30 4.21 -1.30
CA LYS A 234 -31.84 2.97 -0.72
C LYS A 234 -31.43 2.75 0.75
N GLY A 235 -30.85 3.75 1.41
CA GLY A 235 -30.65 3.77 2.85
C GLY A 235 -29.38 3.08 3.36
N THR A 236 -28.40 2.80 2.50
CA THR A 236 -27.13 2.15 2.90
C THR A 236 -26.11 3.19 3.36
N VAL A 237 -26.47 3.96 4.38
CA VAL A 237 -25.67 5.10 4.87
C VAL A 237 -24.27 4.66 5.33
N GLY A 238 -24.17 3.50 6.01
CA GLY A 238 -22.91 3.02 6.57
C GLY A 238 -21.88 2.56 5.52
N LEU A 239 -22.31 1.88 4.46
CA LEU A 239 -21.40 1.42 3.40
C LEU A 239 -20.97 2.59 2.52
N VAL A 240 -21.87 3.52 2.20
CA VAL A 240 -21.53 4.72 1.44
C VAL A 240 -20.52 5.60 2.20
N ALA A 241 -20.71 5.79 3.51
CA ALA A 241 -19.77 6.54 4.33
C ALA A 241 -18.36 5.92 4.29
N ARG A 242 -18.27 4.58 4.33
CA ARG A 242 -16.99 3.85 4.21
C ARG A 242 -16.38 3.95 2.82
N ILE A 243 -17.16 3.79 1.75
CA ILE A 243 -16.66 3.97 0.38
C ILE A 243 -16.15 5.40 0.18
N ARG A 244 -16.87 6.43 0.66
CA ARG A 244 -16.41 7.82 0.61
C ARG A 244 -15.13 8.04 1.41
N SER A 245 -15.01 7.40 2.57
CA SER A 245 -13.76 7.43 3.35
C SER A 245 -12.60 6.83 2.56
N LEU A 246 -12.83 5.70 1.88
CA LEU A 246 -11.82 5.01 1.07
C LEU A 246 -11.43 5.78 -0.20
N GLN A 247 -12.38 6.49 -0.81
CA GLN A 247 -12.13 7.44 -1.90
C GLN A 247 -11.33 8.66 -1.41
N GLY A 248 -11.68 9.20 -0.24
CA GLY A 248 -10.97 10.33 0.38
C GLY A 248 -9.52 10.00 0.77
N THR A 249 -9.24 8.76 1.12
CA THR A 249 -7.87 8.26 1.39
C THR A 249 -7.10 7.86 0.13
N GLY A 250 -7.69 7.97 -1.07
CA GLY A 250 -7.02 7.68 -2.35
C GLY A 250 -6.77 6.19 -2.64
N ILE A 251 -7.39 5.29 -1.86
CA ILE A 251 -7.27 3.83 -2.02
C ILE A 251 -8.19 3.34 -3.14
N LEU A 252 -9.33 3.99 -3.31
CA LEU A 252 -10.23 3.83 -4.46
C LEU A 252 -10.01 5.01 -5.43
N GLN A 253 -9.56 4.72 -6.65
CA GLN A 253 -9.53 5.72 -7.72
C GLN A 253 -10.95 5.95 -8.26
N LYS A 254 -11.22 7.20 -8.63
CA LYS A 254 -12.53 7.73 -9.02
C LYS A 254 -13.04 7.14 -10.33
#